data_AF-A0A371XAE6-F1
#
_entry.id   AF-A0A371XAE6-F1
#
_cell.length_a   1.000
_cell.length_b   1.000
_cell.length_c   1.000
_cell.angle_alpha   90.00
_cell.angle_beta   90.00
_cell.angle_gamma   90.00
#
_symmetry.space_group_name_H-M   'P 1'
#
loop_
_entity.id
_entity.type
_entity.pdbx_description
1 polymer ?
#
loop_
_entity_poly.entity_id
_entity_poly.type
_entity_poly.pdbx_seq_one_letter_code
_entity_poly.pdbx_strand_id
1 'polypeptide(L)'
;MVAREGMPVKARKNPTDEQLLRRMQHEPIAPHDPRARNDAYWALRHQGYPAALARRALRNTPPRFYREEVKLSGEYIDDIDPEDLLIVPKVNVEVQKLAVLVRPDLTEEIALNAPAWATEYTIWSEAISGFGVRVRPTGVRTYVVMFRIGGRGPQGKISLGKPGVLSFDLAKRMAREVRLEALSGTDPRPMHKSGELLRRAK
;
A
#
# COMPACT_ATOMS: atom_id res chain seq x y z
N MET A 1 -3.24 -7.96 -27.20
CA MET A 1 -2.02 -8.33 -26.45
C MET A 1 -2.44 -8.85 -25.09
N VAL A 2 -2.31 -10.16 -24.89
CA VAL A 2 -2.77 -10.87 -23.68
C VAL A 2 -1.96 -10.43 -22.48
N ALA A 3 -2.62 -9.97 -21.42
CA ALA A 3 -1.98 -9.62 -20.16
C ALA A 3 -1.24 -10.85 -19.63
N ARG A 4 0.09 -10.75 -19.50
CA ARG A 4 0.91 -11.82 -18.91
C ARG A 4 0.51 -11.98 -17.45
N GLU A 5 -0.23 -13.05 -17.15
CA GLU A 5 -0.57 -13.48 -15.80
C GLU A 5 0.68 -13.68 -14.93
N GLY A 6 0.63 -13.15 -13.71
CA GLY A 6 1.00 -13.91 -12.52
C GLY A 6 2.48 -14.15 -12.18
N MET A 7 3.47 -13.65 -12.92
CA MET A 7 4.88 -13.86 -12.54
C MET A 7 5.30 -12.93 -11.37
N PRO A 8 5.80 -13.45 -10.23
CA PRO A 8 6.33 -12.62 -9.16
C PRO A 8 7.66 -11.98 -9.60
N VAL A 9 7.60 -10.70 -9.97
CA VAL A 9 8.77 -9.94 -10.41
C VAL A 9 9.69 -9.63 -9.22
N LYS A 10 11.01 -9.83 -9.38
CA LYS A 10 12.04 -9.45 -8.40
C LYS A 10 11.82 -8.01 -7.91
N ALA A 11 11.91 -7.80 -6.60
CA ALA A 11 11.78 -6.49 -5.98
C ALA A 11 12.90 -5.55 -6.48
N ARG A 12 12.55 -4.57 -7.33
CA ARG A 12 13.43 -3.44 -7.65
C ARG A 12 13.46 -2.51 -6.44
N LYS A 13 14.65 -2.00 -6.06
CA LYS A 13 14.77 -1.00 -4.98
C LYS A 13 14.04 0.29 -5.39
N ASN A 14 13.25 0.86 -4.48
CA ASN A 14 12.63 2.17 -4.70
C ASN A 14 13.68 3.28 -4.63
N PRO A 15 13.54 4.35 -5.44
CA PRO A 15 14.39 5.52 -5.31
C PRO A 15 14.20 6.19 -3.93
N THR A 16 15.27 6.76 -3.40
CA THR A 16 15.22 7.61 -2.19
C THR A 16 14.48 8.92 -2.49
N ASP A 17 13.99 9.62 -1.46
CA ASP A 17 13.27 10.89 -1.65
C ASP A 17 14.15 11.95 -2.36
N GLU A 18 15.46 11.98 -2.09
CA GLU A 18 16.41 12.86 -2.80
C GLU A 18 16.53 12.51 -4.29
N GLN A 19 16.63 11.23 -4.64
CA GLN A 19 16.63 10.77 -6.04
C GLN A 19 15.31 11.09 -6.73
N LEU A 20 14.20 11.08 -5.99
CA LEU A 20 12.87 11.42 -6.48
C LEU A 20 12.74 12.92 -6.75
N LEU A 21 13.20 13.77 -5.83
CA LEU A 21 13.25 15.23 -5.99
C LEU A 21 14.02 15.62 -7.25
N ARG A 22 15.22 15.07 -7.45
CA ARG A 22 16.01 15.28 -8.68
C ARG A 22 15.24 14.86 -9.94
N ARG A 23 14.47 13.76 -9.86
CA ARG A 23 13.62 13.30 -10.97
C ARG A 23 12.41 14.20 -11.21
N MET A 24 11.91 14.90 -10.20
CA MET A 24 10.74 15.79 -10.30
C MET A 24 11.09 17.18 -10.84
N GLN A 25 12.35 17.62 -10.72
CA GLN A 25 12.82 18.93 -11.22
C GLN A 25 12.84 19.08 -12.75
N HIS A 26 12.60 18.01 -13.51
CA HIS A 26 12.57 18.04 -14.97
C HIS A 26 11.11 18.02 -15.48
N GLU A 27 10.59 19.19 -15.91
CA GLU A 27 9.29 19.38 -16.58
C GLU A 27 9.44 19.56 -18.11
N PRO A 28 8.41 19.28 -18.95
CA PRO A 28 7.14 18.59 -18.68
C PRO A 28 7.15 17.13 -19.18
N ILE A 29 6.33 16.29 -18.54
CA ILE A 29 6.29 14.85 -18.78
C ILE A 29 5.38 14.57 -19.96
N ALA A 30 6.00 14.33 -21.11
CA ALA A 30 5.24 13.94 -22.27
C ALA A 30 4.75 12.48 -22.16
N PRO A 31 3.67 12.08 -22.87
CA PRO A 31 3.12 10.71 -22.82
C PRO A 31 4.10 9.59 -23.17
N HIS A 32 5.21 9.93 -23.82
CA HIS A 32 6.31 9.04 -24.22
C HIS A 32 7.43 8.95 -23.17
N ASP A 33 7.40 9.72 -22.08
CA ASP A 33 8.40 9.64 -21.03
C ASP A 33 8.43 8.22 -20.42
N PRO A 34 9.59 7.54 -20.41
CA PRO A 34 9.71 6.21 -19.84
C PRO A 34 9.26 6.10 -18.38
N ARG A 35 9.40 7.18 -17.58
CA ARG A 35 8.99 7.23 -16.17
C ARG A 35 7.46 7.17 -16.04
N ALA A 36 6.76 7.95 -16.84
CA ALA A 36 5.31 7.99 -16.83
C ALA A 36 4.68 6.71 -17.43
N ARG A 37 5.37 6.06 -18.38
CA ARG A 37 4.93 4.77 -18.95
C ARG A 37 5.23 3.56 -18.09
N ASN A 38 6.35 3.54 -17.36
CA ASN A 38 6.86 2.30 -16.76
C ASN A 38 7.08 2.36 -15.24
N ASP A 39 7.08 3.54 -14.62
CA ASP A 39 7.34 3.71 -13.20
C ASP A 39 6.08 4.11 -12.44
N ALA A 40 5.30 3.09 -12.06
CA ALA A 40 4.08 3.23 -11.27
C ALA A 40 4.33 3.85 -9.88
N TYR A 41 5.50 3.61 -9.28
CA TYR A 41 5.86 4.21 -8.01
C TYR A 41 6.09 5.72 -8.19
N TRP A 42 6.87 6.10 -9.20
CA TRP A 42 7.13 7.50 -9.50
C TRP A 42 5.85 8.25 -9.91
N ALA A 43 4.98 7.64 -10.72
CA ALA A 43 3.72 8.26 -11.16
C ALA A 43 2.82 8.67 -9.98
N LEU A 44 2.74 7.84 -8.93
CA LEU A 44 2.00 8.19 -7.71
C LEU A 44 2.70 9.31 -6.93
N ARG A 45 4.03 9.24 -6.77
CA ARG A 45 4.80 10.28 -6.08
C ARG A 45 4.74 11.64 -6.79
N HIS A 46 4.76 11.65 -8.12
CA HIS A 46 4.64 12.84 -8.94
C HIS A 46 3.27 13.53 -8.76
N GLN A 47 2.21 12.74 -8.58
CA GLN A 47 0.86 13.24 -8.28
C GLN A 47 0.67 13.62 -6.79
N GLY A 48 1.74 13.63 -5.98
CA GLY A 48 1.68 14.02 -4.57
C GLY A 48 1.23 12.92 -3.61
N TYR A 49 1.01 11.68 -4.07
CA TYR A 49 0.64 10.59 -3.17
C TYR A 49 1.81 10.18 -2.25
N PRO A 50 1.53 9.74 -1.01
CA PRO A 50 2.56 9.38 -0.04
C PRO A 50 3.34 8.14 -0.46
N ALA A 51 4.58 8.03 0.06
CA ALA A 51 5.48 6.90 -0.21
C ALA A 51 4.87 5.53 0.13
N ALA A 52 4.08 5.45 1.19
CA ALA A 52 3.40 4.23 1.61
C ALA A 52 2.48 3.70 0.50
N LEU A 53 1.53 4.53 0.05
CA LEU A 53 0.63 4.21 -1.06
C LEU A 53 1.39 3.89 -2.35
N ALA A 54 2.43 4.66 -2.67
CA ALA A 54 3.23 4.41 -3.87
C ALA A 54 3.92 3.03 -3.86
N ARG A 55 4.37 2.53 -2.69
CA ARG A 55 5.01 1.20 -2.57
C ARG A 55 4.06 0.06 -2.94
N ARG A 56 2.75 0.27 -2.81
CA ARG A 56 1.69 -0.69 -3.13
C ARG A 56 1.35 -0.74 -4.62
N ALA A 57 1.90 0.17 -5.43
CA ALA A 57 1.69 0.17 -6.87
C ALA A 57 2.01 -1.19 -7.52
N LEU A 58 1.10 -1.68 -8.35
CA LEU A 58 1.31 -2.87 -9.17
C LEU A 58 2.33 -2.55 -10.26
N ARG A 59 3.60 -2.83 -9.98
CA ARG A 59 4.72 -2.54 -10.91
C ARG A 59 4.64 -3.28 -12.24
N ASN A 60 3.86 -4.35 -12.32
CA ASN A 60 3.61 -5.10 -13.55
C ASN A 60 2.51 -4.47 -14.42
N THR A 61 1.75 -3.51 -13.88
CA THR A 61 0.75 -2.76 -14.63
C THR A 61 1.27 -1.33 -14.83
N PRO A 62 1.60 -0.93 -16.07
CA PRO A 62 2.05 0.42 -16.33
C PRO A 62 0.96 1.45 -15.99
N PRO A 63 1.32 2.68 -15.57
CA PRO A 63 0.37 3.76 -15.40
C PRO A 63 -0.40 4.03 -16.69
N ARG A 64 -1.69 4.34 -16.58
CA ARG A 64 -2.49 4.80 -17.71
C ARG A 64 -2.64 6.31 -17.67
N PHE A 65 -2.40 6.95 -18.80
CA PHE A 65 -2.68 8.37 -18.97
C PHE A 65 -4.17 8.58 -19.13
N TYR A 66 -4.72 9.53 -18.40
CA TYR A 66 -6.03 10.08 -18.66
C TYR A 66 -5.92 11.60 -18.69
N ARG A 67 -6.67 12.19 -19.63
CA ARG A 67 -6.82 13.63 -19.74
C ARG A 67 -8.15 13.98 -19.09
N GLU A 68 -8.11 14.87 -18.11
CA GLU A 68 -9.30 15.35 -17.43
C GLU A 68 -9.37 16.85 -17.61
N GLU A 69 -10.46 17.32 -18.21
CA GLU A 69 -10.78 18.74 -18.22
C GLU A 69 -11.35 19.11 -16.86
N VAL A 70 -10.55 19.82 -16.06
CA VAL A 70 -11.04 20.36 -14.81
C VAL A 70 -11.68 21.71 -15.11
N LYS A 71 -13.01 21.73 -15.09
CA LYS A 71 -13.78 22.97 -15.09
C LYS A 71 -13.77 23.50 -13.66
N LEU A 72 -13.03 24.59 -13.43
CA LEU A 72 -13.14 25.33 -12.18
C LEU A 72 -14.53 25.99 -12.15
N SER A 73 -15.48 25.35 -11.47
CA SER A 73 -16.72 26.03 -11.09
C SER A 73 -16.33 27.05 -10.03
N GLY A 74 -16.19 28.31 -10.42
CA GLY A 74 -16.04 29.41 -9.48
C GLY A 74 -17.34 29.58 -8.70
N GLU A 75 -17.55 28.76 -7.66
CA GLU A 75 -18.37 29.20 -6.53
C GLU A 75 -17.49 30.17 -5.75
N TYR A 76 -17.85 31.44 -5.86
CA TYR A 76 -17.22 32.54 -5.13
C TYR A 76 -17.41 32.31 -3.63
N ILE A 77 -16.42 32.69 -2.83
CA ILE A 77 -16.67 33.00 -1.42
C ILE A 77 -17.51 34.27 -1.48
N ASP A 78 -18.73 34.25 -0.95
CA ASP A 78 -19.74 35.32 -1.11
C ASP A 78 -19.27 36.73 -0.68
N ASP A 79 -18.14 36.84 0.03
CA ASP A 79 -17.61 38.07 0.60
C ASP A 79 -16.42 38.70 -0.18
N ILE A 80 -16.06 38.18 -1.36
CA ILE A 80 -14.93 38.70 -2.15
C ILE A 80 -15.43 39.20 -3.51
N ASP A 81 -15.28 40.50 -3.75
CA ASP A 81 -15.60 41.13 -5.03
C ASP A 81 -14.67 40.60 -6.15
N PRO A 82 -15.22 40.06 -7.26
CA PRO A 82 -14.43 39.54 -8.37
C PRO A 82 -13.46 40.55 -8.99
N GLU A 83 -13.72 41.85 -8.87
CA GLU A 83 -12.88 42.93 -9.41
C GLU A 83 -11.63 43.20 -8.55
N ASP A 84 -11.66 42.82 -7.27
CA ASP A 84 -10.52 42.90 -6.35
C ASP A 84 -9.56 41.71 -6.50
N LEU A 85 -9.96 40.67 -7.24
CA LEU A 85 -9.10 39.53 -7.58
C LEU A 85 -8.20 39.88 -8.77
N LEU A 86 -6.92 40.13 -8.48
CA LEU A 86 -5.86 40.37 -9.48
C LEU A 86 -5.73 39.26 -10.56
N ILE A 87 -6.28 38.06 -10.30
CA ILE A 87 -6.32 36.94 -11.25
C ILE A 87 -7.66 36.21 -11.09
N VAL A 88 -8.56 36.33 -12.07
CA VAL A 88 -9.74 35.46 -12.18
C VAL A 88 -9.39 34.29 -13.11
N PRO A 89 -9.07 33.09 -12.60
CA PRO A 89 -8.69 31.99 -13.48
C PRO A 89 -9.96 31.38 -14.10
N LYS A 90 -10.48 32.00 -15.17
CA LYS A 90 -11.41 31.33 -16.09
C LYS A 90 -10.66 30.39 -17.03
N VAL A 91 -9.83 29.52 -16.47
CA VAL A 91 -9.02 28.58 -17.24
C VAL A 91 -9.61 27.19 -17.05
N ASN A 92 -10.17 26.64 -18.12
CA ASN A 92 -10.31 25.19 -18.23
C ASN A 92 -8.90 24.63 -18.30
N VAL A 93 -8.43 24.04 -17.21
CA VAL A 93 -7.10 23.44 -17.18
C VAL A 93 -7.26 21.99 -17.64
N GLU A 94 -6.63 21.64 -18.77
CA GLU A 94 -6.41 20.24 -19.11
C GLU A 94 -5.35 19.67 -18.15
N VAL A 95 -5.78 18.86 -17.19
CA VAL A 95 -4.87 18.19 -16.27
C VAL A 95 -4.60 16.79 -16.80
N GLN A 96 -3.33 16.47 -17.04
CA GLN A 96 -2.90 15.11 -17.32
C GLN A 96 -2.73 14.38 -15.98
N LYS A 97 -3.43 13.25 -15.81
CA LYS A 97 -3.30 12.42 -14.61
C LYS A 97 -2.85 11.00 -14.99
N LEU A 98 -2.15 10.35 -14.05
CA LEU A 98 -1.58 9.02 -14.22
C LEU A 98 -2.31 8.02 -13.32
N ALA A 99 -3.17 7.20 -13.89
CA ALA A 99 -3.90 6.18 -13.16
C ALA A 99 -2.98 5.00 -12.87
N VAL A 100 -2.73 4.73 -11.59
CA VAL A 100 -1.90 3.62 -11.14
C VAL A 100 -2.72 2.66 -10.32
N LEU A 101 -2.68 1.37 -10.66
CA LEU A 101 -3.29 0.34 -9.83
C LEU A 101 -2.43 0.10 -8.59
N VAL A 102 -3.08 0.09 -7.42
CA VAL A 102 -2.42 -0.06 -6.12
C VAL A 102 -3.02 -1.29 -5.43
N ARG A 103 -2.18 -2.15 -4.85
CA ARG A 103 -2.66 -3.24 -3.98
C ARG A 103 -3.43 -2.62 -2.81
N PRO A 104 -4.60 -3.12 -2.42
CA PRO A 104 -5.30 -2.56 -1.26
C PRO A 104 -4.52 -2.84 0.03
N ASP A 105 -4.67 -1.97 1.04
CA ASP A 105 -4.16 -2.24 2.39
C ASP A 105 -5.04 -3.31 3.03
N LEU A 106 -4.52 -4.01 4.03
CA LEU A 106 -5.29 -5.03 4.70
C LEU A 106 -6.41 -4.41 5.54
N THR A 107 -7.66 -4.64 5.13
CA THR A 107 -8.88 -4.36 5.91
C THR A 107 -9.52 -5.67 6.37
N GLU A 108 -10.48 -5.59 7.29
CA GLU A 108 -11.27 -6.75 7.72
C GLU A 108 -12.04 -7.39 6.56
N GLU A 109 -12.67 -6.58 5.72
CA GLU A 109 -13.39 -7.04 4.53
C GLU A 109 -12.46 -7.81 3.59
N ILE A 110 -11.26 -7.27 3.33
CA ILE A 110 -10.26 -7.93 2.48
C ILE A 110 -9.78 -9.22 3.14
N ALA A 111 -9.58 -9.24 4.45
CA ALA A 111 -9.17 -10.44 5.16
C ALA A 111 -10.19 -11.58 5.01
N LEU A 112 -11.48 -11.25 4.98
CA LEU A 112 -12.57 -12.22 4.80
C LEU A 112 -12.69 -12.68 3.34
N ASN A 113 -12.59 -11.75 2.39
CA ASN A 113 -13.04 -11.96 1.02
C ASN A 113 -11.93 -12.11 -0.04
N ALA A 114 -10.66 -11.95 0.33
CA ALA A 114 -9.54 -11.98 -0.62
C ALA A 114 -9.58 -13.23 -1.54
N PRO A 115 -9.54 -13.08 -2.87
CA PRO A 115 -9.75 -14.19 -3.80
C PRO A 115 -8.61 -15.21 -3.74
N ALA A 116 -8.92 -16.50 -3.87
CA ALA A 116 -7.87 -17.51 -4.01
C ALA A 116 -7.25 -17.45 -5.41
N TRP A 117 -5.94 -17.64 -5.51
CA TRP A 117 -5.22 -17.74 -6.78
C TRP A 117 -4.46 -19.06 -6.87
N ALA A 118 -3.92 -19.37 -8.05
CA ALA A 118 -3.15 -20.61 -8.27
C ALA A 118 -1.93 -20.74 -7.34
N THR A 119 -1.40 -19.63 -6.84
CA THR A 119 -0.23 -19.58 -5.94
C THR A 119 -0.58 -18.91 -4.61
N GLU A 120 0.00 -19.40 -3.52
CA GLU A 120 -0.13 -18.77 -2.20
C GLU A 120 0.41 -17.32 -2.25
N TYR A 121 -0.35 -16.40 -1.68
CA TYR A 121 0.07 -15.00 -1.55
C TYR A 121 -0.30 -14.43 -0.18
N THR A 122 0.23 -13.26 0.14
CA THR A 122 -0.06 -12.58 1.41
C THR A 122 -0.31 -11.09 1.14
N ILE A 123 -1.40 -10.58 1.72
CA ILE A 123 -1.72 -9.15 1.75
C ILE A 123 -1.24 -8.62 3.10
N TRP A 124 -0.29 -7.69 3.07
CA TRP A 124 0.31 -7.11 4.27
C TRP A 124 -0.41 -5.82 4.66
N SER A 125 -0.50 -5.57 5.96
CA SER A 125 -0.95 -4.30 6.52
C SER A 125 0.19 -3.29 6.57
N GLU A 126 -0.07 -2.03 6.23
CA GLU A 126 0.89 -0.94 6.41
C GLU A 126 0.99 -0.47 7.86
N ALA A 127 -0.12 -0.52 8.61
CA ALA A 127 -0.19 -0.06 9.99
C ALA A 127 0.68 -0.90 10.95
N ILE A 128 0.87 -2.18 10.65
CA ILE A 128 1.66 -3.10 11.47
C ILE A 128 2.60 -3.89 10.56
N SER A 129 3.89 -3.52 10.60
CA SER A 129 4.91 -4.19 9.79
C SER A 129 4.88 -5.71 9.97
N GLY A 130 4.87 -6.46 8.88
CA GLY A 130 4.87 -7.92 8.93
C GLY A 130 3.57 -8.56 9.43
N PHE A 131 2.50 -7.81 9.69
CA PHE A 131 1.16 -8.36 9.89
C PHE A 131 0.41 -8.44 8.56
N GLY A 132 -0.25 -9.55 8.27
CA GLY A 132 -0.95 -9.75 7.01
C GLY A 132 -1.98 -10.88 7.05
N VAL A 133 -2.72 -11.04 5.95
CA VAL A 133 -3.53 -12.24 5.69
C VAL A 133 -2.89 -13.05 4.57
N ARG A 134 -2.60 -14.32 4.88
CA ARG A 134 -2.13 -15.30 3.92
C ARG A 134 -3.33 -16.00 3.29
N VAL A 135 -3.35 -16.07 1.95
CA VAL A 135 -4.38 -16.75 1.17
C VAL A 135 -3.74 -17.91 0.43
N ARG A 136 -4.21 -19.13 0.72
CA ARG A 136 -3.77 -20.35 0.03
C ARG A 136 -4.58 -20.57 -1.26
N PRO A 137 -4.07 -21.35 -2.23
CA PRO A 137 -4.84 -21.73 -3.42
C PRO A 137 -6.15 -22.45 -3.09
N THR A 138 -6.19 -23.16 -1.97
CA THR A 138 -7.40 -23.80 -1.41
C THR A 138 -8.48 -22.81 -0.93
N GLY A 139 -8.21 -21.50 -0.95
CA GLY A 139 -9.10 -20.46 -0.41
C GLY A 139 -9.03 -20.24 1.10
N VAL A 140 -8.25 -21.05 1.83
CA VAL A 140 -8.01 -20.84 3.26
C VAL A 140 -7.25 -19.53 3.49
N ARG A 141 -7.83 -18.67 4.31
CA ARG A 141 -7.28 -17.37 4.74
C ARG A 141 -6.82 -17.48 6.19
N THR A 142 -5.66 -16.92 6.50
CA THR A 142 -5.09 -16.97 7.86
C THR A 142 -4.31 -15.70 8.14
N TYR A 143 -4.61 -15.04 9.26
CA TYR A 143 -3.79 -13.95 9.77
C TYR A 143 -2.41 -14.48 10.14
N VAL A 144 -1.39 -13.79 9.67
CA VAL A 144 0.01 -14.12 9.90
C VAL A 144 0.75 -12.89 10.39
N VAL A 145 1.74 -13.12 11.24
CA VAL A 145 2.71 -12.09 11.64
C VAL A 145 4.12 -12.61 11.42
N MET A 146 4.94 -11.81 10.75
CA MET A 146 6.37 -12.03 10.57
C MET A 146 7.15 -11.12 11.50
N PHE A 147 8.19 -11.69 12.11
CA PHE A 147 9.01 -11.00 13.08
C PHE A 147 10.48 -11.41 12.92
N ARG A 148 11.37 -10.67 13.57
CA ARG A 148 12.79 -10.99 13.72
C ARG A 148 13.18 -10.71 15.16
N ILE A 149 13.80 -11.70 15.80
CA ILE A 149 14.27 -11.57 17.19
C ILE A 149 15.40 -10.53 17.22
N GLY A 150 15.28 -9.53 18.10
CA GLY A 150 16.22 -8.40 18.18
C GLY A 150 16.32 -7.57 16.90
N GLY A 151 15.32 -7.64 16.01
CA GLY A 151 15.28 -6.93 14.72
C GLY A 151 16.24 -7.42 13.63
N ARG A 152 17.29 -8.19 14.00
CA ARG A 152 18.34 -8.67 13.08
C ARG A 152 18.42 -10.20 12.97
N GLY A 153 17.74 -10.93 13.85
CA GLY A 153 17.71 -12.38 13.86
C GLY A 153 17.00 -13.01 12.65
N PRO A 154 16.97 -14.35 12.58
CA PRO A 154 16.28 -15.08 11.52
C PRO A 154 14.80 -14.71 11.49
N GLN A 155 14.23 -14.70 10.28
CA GLN A 155 12.83 -14.34 10.08
C GLN A 155 11.91 -15.44 10.61
N GLY A 156 11.10 -15.10 11.61
CA GLY A 156 10.04 -15.94 12.16
C GLY A 156 8.68 -15.63 11.52
N LYS A 157 7.75 -16.58 11.62
CA LYS A 157 6.35 -16.43 11.23
C LYS A 157 5.44 -17.16 12.23
N ILE A 158 4.38 -16.51 12.68
CA ILE A 158 3.29 -17.10 13.48
C ILE A 158 1.99 -16.96 12.70
N SER A 159 1.17 -18.02 12.72
CA SER A 159 -0.21 -17.97 12.21
C SER A 159 -1.14 -17.71 13.40
N LEU A 160 -1.82 -16.57 13.40
CA LEU A 160 -2.60 -16.07 14.54
C LEU A 160 -4.00 -16.68 14.59
N GLY A 161 -4.62 -16.92 13.43
CA GLY A 161 -5.98 -17.44 13.35
C GLY A 161 -6.62 -17.17 12.00
N LYS A 162 -7.84 -17.69 11.79
CA LYS A 162 -8.61 -17.45 10.56
C LYS A 162 -9.47 -16.19 10.71
N PRO A 163 -9.58 -15.34 9.67
CA PRO A 163 -10.60 -14.31 9.58
C PRO A 163 -12.01 -14.89 9.83
N GLY A 164 -12.87 -14.16 10.55
CA GLY A 164 -14.21 -14.59 10.95
C GLY A 164 -14.27 -15.37 12.26
N VAL A 165 -13.24 -16.16 12.58
CA VAL A 165 -13.07 -16.79 13.91
C VAL A 165 -12.31 -15.85 14.85
N LEU A 166 -11.23 -15.26 14.34
CA LEU A 166 -10.48 -14.21 15.01
C LEU A 166 -10.88 -12.87 14.41
N SER A 167 -11.31 -11.91 15.23
CA SER A 167 -11.65 -10.57 14.75
C SER A 167 -10.39 -9.85 14.25
N PHE A 168 -10.57 -8.95 13.29
CA PHE A 168 -9.44 -8.21 12.70
C PHE A 168 -8.69 -7.38 13.75
N ASP A 169 -9.42 -6.73 14.67
CA ASP A 169 -8.83 -5.93 15.74
C ASP A 169 -8.03 -6.77 16.74
N LEU A 170 -8.54 -7.94 17.12
CA LEU A 170 -7.81 -8.83 18.02
C LEU A 170 -6.55 -9.37 17.33
N ALA A 171 -6.63 -9.72 16.04
CA ALA A 171 -5.47 -10.13 15.25
C ALA A 171 -4.40 -9.03 15.19
N LYS A 172 -4.79 -7.75 15.02
CA LYS A 172 -3.88 -6.60 15.09
C LYS A 172 -3.19 -6.48 16.45
N ARG A 173 -3.95 -6.62 17.56
CA ARG A 173 -3.37 -6.57 18.92
C ARG A 173 -2.38 -7.71 19.14
N MET A 174 -2.74 -8.94 18.79
CA MET A 174 -1.84 -10.09 18.86
C MET A 174 -0.58 -9.90 18.00
N ALA A 175 -0.70 -9.31 16.81
CA ALA A 175 0.46 -9.03 15.97
C ALA A 175 1.42 -8.01 16.59
N ARG A 176 0.90 -7.00 17.30
CA ARG A 176 1.72 -6.03 18.03
C ARG A 176 2.46 -6.69 19.18
N GLU A 177 1.78 -7.48 20.00
CA GLU A 177 2.39 -8.24 21.10
C GLU A 177 3.52 -9.14 20.62
N VAL A 178 3.30 -9.91 19.54
CA VAL A 178 4.35 -10.75 18.93
C VAL A 178 5.57 -9.93 18.52
N ARG A 179 5.37 -8.74 17.98
CA ARG A 179 6.48 -7.89 17.55
C ARG A 179 7.21 -7.27 18.72
N LEU A 180 6.50 -6.84 19.76
CA LEU A 180 7.11 -6.28 20.97
C LEU A 180 8.03 -7.32 21.64
N GLU A 181 7.51 -8.54 21.84
CA GLU A 181 8.27 -9.66 22.42
C GLU A 181 9.49 -10.03 21.55
N ALA A 182 9.33 -10.06 20.23
CA ALA A 182 10.45 -10.32 19.32
C ALA A 182 11.50 -9.20 19.37
N LEU A 183 11.08 -7.94 19.46
CA LEU A 183 11.97 -6.78 19.52
C LEU A 183 12.74 -6.74 20.84
N SER A 184 12.14 -7.17 21.96
CA SER A 184 12.84 -7.32 23.24
C SER A 184 13.86 -8.47 23.27
N GLY A 185 13.98 -9.24 22.18
CA GLY A 185 14.96 -10.32 22.05
C GLY A 185 14.43 -11.69 22.47
N THR A 186 13.15 -11.81 22.82
CA THR A 186 12.52 -13.07 23.21
C THR A 186 11.82 -13.70 22.01
N ASP A 187 11.80 -15.04 21.90
CA ASP A 187 11.00 -15.71 20.87
C ASP A 187 9.50 -15.67 21.27
N PRO A 188 8.59 -15.07 20.47
CA PRO A 188 7.15 -15.03 20.76
C PRO A 188 6.42 -16.37 20.51
N ARG A 189 7.08 -17.39 19.91
CA ARG A 189 6.41 -18.66 19.58
C ARG A 189 5.91 -19.44 20.80
N PRO A 190 6.65 -19.56 21.92
CA PRO A 190 6.16 -20.22 23.13
C PRO A 190 4.93 -19.51 23.71
N MET A 191 4.93 -18.17 23.78
CA MET A 191 3.78 -17.36 24.20
C MET A 191 2.54 -17.59 23.33
N HIS A 192 2.72 -17.77 22.02
CA HIS A 192 1.62 -18.15 21.13
C HIS A 192 1.10 -19.57 21.42
N LYS A 193 2.00 -20.55 21.60
CA LYS A 193 1.63 -21.96 21.85
C LYS A 193 0.90 -22.15 23.19
N SER A 194 1.26 -21.39 24.23
CA SER A 194 0.64 -21.46 25.56
C SER A 194 -0.72 -20.75 25.66
N GLY A 195 -1.19 -20.13 24.56
CA GLY A 195 -2.37 -19.27 24.54
C GLY A 195 -2.20 -17.94 25.28
N GLU A 196 -1.00 -17.66 25.80
CA GLU A 196 -0.70 -16.42 26.52
C GLU A 196 -0.83 -15.20 25.60
N LEU A 197 -0.44 -15.33 24.33
CA LEU A 197 -0.60 -14.26 23.36
C LEU A 197 -2.06 -13.78 23.25
N LEU A 198 -3.00 -14.73 23.24
CA LEU A 198 -4.42 -14.42 23.16
C LEU A 198 -4.92 -13.74 24.45
N ARG A 199 -4.40 -14.16 25.62
CA ARG A 199 -4.73 -13.55 26.91
C ARG A 199 -4.20 -12.13 27.03
N ARG A 200 -2.97 -11.86 26.59
CA ARG A 200 -2.38 -10.50 26.61
C ARG A 200 -3.07 -9.54 25.64
N ALA A 201 -3.54 -10.06 24.50
CA ALA A 201 -4.18 -9.24 23.47
C ALA A 201 -5.69 -9.03 23.69
N LYS A 202 -6.31 -9.73 24.64
CA LYS A 202 -7.75 -9.59 24.93
C LYS A 202 -8.00 -8.37 25.79
#